data_AF-A0A1Y2DWJ9-F1
#
_entry.id   AF-A0A1Y2DWJ9-F1
#
_cell.length_a   1.000
_cell.length_b   1.000
_cell.length_c   1.000
_cell.angle_alpha   90.00
_cell.angle_beta   90.00
_cell.angle_gamma   90.00
#
_symmetry.space_group_name_H-M   'P 1'
#
loop_
_entity.id
_entity.type
_entity.pdbx_description
1 polymer ?
#
loop_
_entity_poly.entity_id
_entity_poly.type
_entity_poly.pdbx_seq_one_letter_code
_entity_poly.pdbx_strand_id
1 'polypeptide(L)'
;MNNIYKLFLIIYILIFTNILTLEENYNKQNVCMITKNELIDNHIKNDRLNIYKNQEKLIVSLTSFPTRIQYVKLVLESLVNQSIPFSMYHIVLVLAIPEFPNKENDLPVDLVNFINKYPDLIEILWYRRNIISHKKLI
;
A
#
# COMPACT_ATOMS: atom_id res chain seq x y z
N MET A 1 17.79 75.35 -15.29
CA MET A 1 16.61 74.50 -14.98
C MET A 1 16.86 73.00 -15.21
N ASN A 2 18.12 72.50 -15.24
CA ASN A 2 18.45 71.12 -15.69
C ASN A 2 18.95 70.16 -14.59
N ASN A 3 19.41 70.64 -13.44
CA ASN A 3 20.09 69.78 -12.45
C ASN A 3 19.11 69.03 -11.52
N ILE A 4 17.96 69.64 -11.22
CA ILE A 4 16.93 69.07 -10.34
C ILE A 4 16.25 67.87 -11.00
N TYR A 5 15.86 67.97 -12.27
CA TYR A 5 15.26 66.83 -13.01
C TYR A 5 16.24 65.65 -13.16
N LYS A 6 17.53 65.94 -13.32
CA LYS A 6 18.57 64.91 -13.39
C LYS A 6 18.73 64.17 -12.06
N LEU A 7 18.63 64.88 -10.94
CA LEU A 7 18.64 64.29 -9.60
C LEU A 7 17.41 63.39 -9.36
N PHE A 8 16.22 63.85 -9.73
CA PHE A 8 14.99 63.03 -9.64
C PHE A 8 15.07 61.77 -10.50
N LEU A 9 15.63 61.86 -11.71
CA LEU A 9 15.82 60.72 -12.59
C LEU A 9 16.77 59.67 -11.98
N ILE A 10 17.87 60.12 -11.37
CA ILE A 10 18.83 59.24 -10.69
C ILE A 10 18.18 58.53 -9.49
N ILE A 11 17.42 59.27 -8.68
CA ILE A 11 16.69 58.72 -7.53
C ILE A 11 15.66 57.67 -7.99
N TYR A 12 14.92 57.97 -9.06
CA TYR A 12 13.94 57.03 -9.63
C TYR A 12 14.60 55.73 -10.11
N ILE A 13 15.73 55.83 -10.82
CA ILE A 13 16.49 54.65 -11.29
C ILE A 13 16.97 53.81 -10.10
N LEU A 14 17.50 54.43 -9.04
CA LEU A 14 17.94 53.73 -7.83
C LEU A 14 16.80 53.00 -7.11
N ILE A 15 15.63 53.62 -7.02
CA ILE A 15 14.45 53.00 -6.40
C ILE A 15 13.95 51.84 -7.27
N PHE A 16 13.88 52.04 -8.58
CA PHE A 16 13.40 51.04 -9.53
C PHE A 16 14.30 49.80 -9.56
N THR A 17 15.64 49.98 -9.60
CA THR A 17 16.57 48.84 -9.56
C THR A 17 16.49 48.09 -8.24
N ASN A 18 16.28 48.79 -7.11
CA ASN A 18 16.11 48.15 -5.82
C ASN A 18 14.86 47.26 -5.78
N ILE A 19 13.73 47.76 -6.28
CA ILE A 19 12.47 47.01 -6.38
C ILE A 19 12.66 45.76 -7.26
N LEU A 20 13.28 45.91 -8.43
CA LEU A 20 13.53 44.79 -9.35
C LEU A 20 14.41 43.70 -8.70
N THR A 21 15.46 44.11 -7.97
CA THR A 21 16.33 43.16 -7.25
C THR A 21 15.63 42.45 -6.10
N LEU A 22 14.66 43.09 -5.44
CA LEU A 22 13.88 42.46 -4.39
C LEU A 22 12.92 41.40 -4.95
N GLU A 23 12.29 41.69 -6.09
CA GLU A 23 11.38 40.77 -6.77
C GLU A 23 12.11 39.52 -7.27
N GLU A 24 13.29 39.67 -7.86
CA GLU A 24 14.13 38.53 -8.27
C GLU A 24 14.55 37.64 -7.10
N ASN A 25 14.97 38.25 -5.97
CA ASN A 25 15.38 37.50 -4.79
C ASN A 25 14.19 36.75 -4.15
N TYR A 26 13.02 37.38 -4.09
CA TYR A 26 11.80 36.74 -3.60
C TYR A 26 11.41 35.54 -4.47
N ASN A 27 11.42 35.71 -5.79
CA ASN A 27 11.12 34.64 -6.74
C ASN A 27 12.12 33.48 -6.63
N LYS A 28 13.42 33.77 -6.53
CA LYS A 28 14.46 32.74 -6.36
C LYS A 28 14.28 31.94 -5.06
N GLN A 29 13.94 32.61 -3.96
CA GLN A 29 13.68 31.95 -2.69
C GLN A 29 12.45 31.03 -2.75
N ASN A 30 11.35 31.48 -3.35
CA ASN A 30 10.14 30.68 -3.53
C ASN A 30 10.41 29.43 -4.39
N VAL A 31 11.10 29.58 -5.52
CA VAL A 31 11.45 28.45 -6.40
C VAL A 31 12.32 27.43 -5.65
N CYS A 32 13.30 27.89 -4.85
CA CYS A 32 14.14 27.01 -4.03
C CYS A 32 13.34 26.27 -2.95
N MET A 33 12.39 26.93 -2.31
CA MET A 33 11.50 26.32 -1.31
C MET A 33 10.61 25.24 -1.93
N ILE A 34 10.00 25.54 -3.09
CA ILE A 34 9.15 24.60 -3.83
C ILE A 34 9.95 23.34 -4.22
N THR A 35 11.13 23.52 -4.81
CA THR A 35 11.99 22.39 -5.21
C THR A 35 12.47 21.55 -4.02
N LYS A 36 12.79 22.17 -2.87
CA LYS A 36 13.13 21.42 -1.66
C LYS A 36 11.97 20.57 -1.17
N ASN A 37 10.76 21.12 -1.12
CA ASN A 37 9.58 20.38 -0.68
C ASN A 37 9.28 19.20 -1.61
N GLU A 38 9.36 19.40 -2.92
CA GLU A 38 9.16 18.33 -3.91
C GLU A 38 10.21 17.21 -3.77
N LEU A 39 11.48 17.56 -3.50
CA LEU A 39 12.53 16.57 -3.23
C LEU A 39 12.27 15.80 -1.93
N ILE A 40 11.81 16.48 -0.88
CA ILE A 40 11.45 15.87 0.41
C ILE A 40 10.26 14.92 0.24
N ASP A 41 9.22 15.33 -0.48
CA ASP A 41 8.04 14.51 -0.75
C ASP A 41 8.40 13.25 -1.53
N ASN A 42 9.27 13.38 -2.53
CA ASN A 42 9.78 12.24 -3.28
C ASN A 42 10.65 11.32 -2.44
N HIS A 43 11.49 11.85 -1.55
CA HIS A 43 12.29 11.05 -0.61
C HIS A 43 11.39 10.26 0.35
N ILE A 44 10.39 10.91 0.96
CA ILE A 44 9.43 10.27 1.86
C ILE A 44 8.63 9.19 1.13
N LYS A 45 8.20 9.45 -0.11
CA LYS A 45 7.45 8.48 -0.92
C LYS A 45 8.31 7.27 -1.29
N ASN A 46 9.56 7.49 -1.67
CA ASN A 46 10.51 6.42 -1.97
C ASN A 46 10.83 5.59 -0.73
N ASP A 47 11.07 6.22 0.43
CA ASP A 47 11.30 5.51 1.69
C ASP A 47 10.11 4.65 2.08
N ARG A 48 8.89 5.18 1.99
CA ARG A 48 7.67 4.40 2.22
C ARG A 48 7.57 3.20 1.28
N LEU A 49 7.78 3.40 -0.02
CA LEU A 49 7.73 2.32 -1.01
C LEU A 49 8.79 1.25 -0.74
N ASN A 50 9.98 1.65 -0.29
CA ASN A 50 11.08 0.75 0.04
C ASN A 50 10.80 -0.05 1.33
N ILE A 51 10.14 0.56 2.32
CA ILE A 51 9.66 -0.13 3.52
C ILE A 51 8.67 -1.23 3.15
N TYR A 52 7.69 -0.98 2.26
CA TYR A 52 6.76 -2.02 1.81
C TYR A 52 7.42 -3.11 0.95
N LYS A 53 8.50 -2.78 0.23
CA LYS A 53 9.19 -3.73 -0.67
C LYS A 53 10.10 -4.71 0.08
N ASN A 54 10.54 -4.36 1.29
CA ASN A 54 11.46 -5.16 2.09
C ASN A 54 10.85 -5.69 3.40
N GLN A 55 9.52 -5.60 3.53
CA GLN A 55 8.79 -6.15 4.68
C GLN A 55 8.43 -7.62 4.45
N GLU A 56 8.76 -8.46 5.43
CA GLU A 56 8.30 -9.85 5.47
C GLU A 56 6.76 -9.89 5.44
N LYS A 57 6.21 -10.59 4.45
CA LYS A 57 4.76 -10.73 4.29
C LYS A 57 4.24 -11.69 5.37
N LEU A 58 3.30 -11.25 6.20
CA LEU A 58 2.66 -12.10 7.21
C LEU A 58 1.87 -13.21 6.52
N ILE A 59 2.21 -14.48 6.78
CA ILE A 59 1.46 -15.62 6.25
C ILE A 59 0.46 -16.12 7.29
N VAL A 60 -0.82 -16.01 6.97
CA VAL A 60 -1.92 -16.54 7.78
C VAL A 60 -2.34 -17.88 7.20
N SER A 61 -1.96 -18.97 7.86
CA SER A 61 -2.40 -20.32 7.46
C SER A 61 -3.53 -20.80 8.35
N LEU A 62 -4.59 -21.35 7.74
CA LEU A 62 -5.70 -21.98 8.45
C LEU A 62 -6.09 -23.30 7.80
N THR A 63 -6.49 -24.25 8.61
CA THR A 63 -6.99 -25.57 8.17
C THR A 63 -8.49 -25.67 8.41
N SER A 64 -9.21 -26.33 7.51
CA SER A 64 -10.62 -26.65 7.70
C SER A 64 -10.96 -28.04 7.17
N PHE A 65 -12.15 -28.52 7.50
CA PHE A 65 -12.65 -29.84 7.14
C PHE A 65 -14.15 -29.76 6.76
N PRO A 66 -14.74 -30.81 6.16
CA PRO A 66 -16.05 -30.73 5.52
C PRO A 66 -17.17 -30.13 6.38
N THR A 67 -17.31 -30.50 7.66
CA THR A 67 -18.39 -29.97 8.52
C THR A 67 -18.28 -28.46 8.78
N ARG A 68 -17.07 -27.89 8.69
CA ARG A 68 -16.82 -26.46 8.95
C ARG A 68 -16.62 -25.63 7.68
N ILE A 69 -16.53 -26.27 6.52
CA ILE A 69 -16.22 -25.57 5.26
C ILE A 69 -17.24 -24.48 4.92
N GLN A 70 -18.51 -24.70 5.27
CA GLN A 70 -19.60 -23.74 5.07
C GLN A 70 -19.42 -22.40 5.81
N TYR A 71 -18.60 -22.36 6.86
CA TYR A 71 -18.36 -21.15 7.66
C TYR A 71 -17.04 -20.45 7.32
N VAL A 72 -16.17 -21.09 6.53
CA VAL A 72 -14.82 -20.57 6.24
C VAL A 72 -14.89 -19.22 5.52
N LYS A 73 -15.90 -18.99 4.69
CA LYS A 73 -16.10 -17.70 4.03
C LYS A 73 -16.19 -16.54 5.01
N LEU A 74 -16.92 -16.68 6.12
CA LEU A 74 -17.03 -15.64 7.14
C LEU A 74 -15.68 -15.32 7.79
N VAL A 75 -14.84 -16.35 7.98
CA VAL A 75 -13.48 -16.18 8.50
C VAL A 75 -12.61 -15.43 7.49
N LEU A 76 -12.68 -15.80 6.21
CA LEU A 76 -11.94 -15.10 5.15
C LEU A 76 -12.42 -13.65 4.98
N GLU A 77 -13.73 -13.39 5.06
CA GLU A 77 -14.29 -12.04 5.07
C GLU A 77 -13.74 -11.20 6.21
N SER A 78 -13.68 -11.77 7.42
CA SER A 78 -13.07 -11.11 8.57
C SER A 78 -11.58 -10.79 8.34
N LEU A 79 -10.81 -11.68 7.71
CA LEU A 79 -9.39 -11.48 7.42
C LEU A 79 -9.15 -10.45 6.31
N VAL A 80 -10.04 -10.38 5.33
CA VAL A 80 -9.99 -9.37 4.25
C VAL A 80 -10.40 -7.99 4.77
N ASN A 81 -11.31 -7.90 5.73
CA ASN A 81 -11.79 -6.61 6.27
C ASN A 81 -10.89 -6.02 7.38
N GLN A 82 -9.62 -6.42 7.45
CA GLN A 82 -8.66 -5.87 8.41
C GLN A 82 -8.17 -4.47 7.99
N SER A 83 -7.68 -3.68 8.94
CA SER A 83 -7.08 -2.36 8.67
C SER A 83 -5.70 -2.43 8.02
N ILE A 84 -5.10 -3.63 7.96
CA ILE A 84 -3.78 -3.87 7.40
C ILE A 84 -3.87 -3.94 5.87
N PRO A 85 -2.98 -3.27 5.11
CA PRO A 85 -2.93 -3.38 3.66
C PRO A 85 -2.71 -4.81 3.14
N PHE A 86 -3.41 -5.19 2.05
CA PHE A 86 -3.29 -6.52 1.43
C PHE A 86 -1.88 -6.88 0.96
N SER A 87 -1.02 -5.88 0.70
CA SER A 87 0.37 -6.12 0.32
C SER A 87 1.21 -6.70 1.47
N MET A 88 0.77 -6.56 2.72
CA MET A 88 1.53 -6.96 3.92
C MET A 88 1.21 -8.36 4.42
N TYR A 89 0.20 -9.05 3.89
CA TYR A 89 -0.16 -10.40 4.33
C TYR A 89 -0.70 -11.28 3.20
N HIS A 90 -0.64 -12.59 3.40
CA HIS A 90 -1.17 -13.59 2.48
C HIS A 90 -1.90 -14.67 3.28
N ILE A 91 -3.02 -15.15 2.76
CA ILE A 91 -3.86 -16.14 3.41
C ILE A 91 -3.73 -17.47 2.68
N VAL A 92 -3.42 -18.53 3.42
CA VAL A 92 -3.32 -19.90 2.89
C VAL A 92 -4.37 -20.77 3.57
N LEU A 93 -5.40 -21.15 2.80
CA LEU A 93 -6.42 -22.10 3.23
C LEU A 93 -5.94 -23.52 2.91
N VAL A 94 -5.60 -24.27 3.95
CA VAL A 94 -5.06 -25.63 3.83
C VAL A 94 -6.20 -26.64 3.93
N LEU A 95 -6.40 -27.43 2.88
CA LEU A 95 -7.46 -28.45 2.80
C LEU A 95 -6.87 -29.81 2.44
N ALA A 96 -7.38 -30.87 3.08
CA ALA A 96 -6.88 -32.22 2.85
C ALA A 96 -7.58 -32.88 1.65
N ILE A 97 -6.80 -33.37 0.68
CA ILE A 97 -7.33 -34.11 -0.48
C ILE A 97 -8.21 -35.30 -0.07
N PRO A 98 -7.86 -36.10 0.97
CA PRO A 98 -8.74 -37.19 1.41
C PRO A 98 -10.13 -36.75 1.92
N GLU A 99 -10.28 -35.49 2.33
CA GLU A 99 -11.54 -34.93 2.83
C GLU A 99 -12.35 -34.21 1.73
N PHE A 100 -11.67 -33.77 0.66
CA PHE A 100 -12.22 -33.06 -0.49
C PHE A 100 -11.67 -33.68 -1.79
N PRO A 101 -12.10 -34.91 -2.15
CA PRO A 101 -11.56 -35.64 -3.29
C PRO A 101 -11.73 -34.93 -4.63
N ASN A 102 -12.78 -34.13 -4.81
CA ASN A 102 -13.04 -33.33 -6.00
C ASN A 102 -12.55 -31.87 -5.86
N LYS A 103 -11.76 -31.57 -4.82
CA LYS A 103 -11.14 -30.29 -4.54
C LYS A 103 -12.15 -29.13 -4.51
N GLU A 104 -11.99 -28.13 -5.37
CA GLU A 104 -12.83 -26.93 -5.41
C GLU A 104 -14.31 -27.26 -5.67
N ASN A 105 -14.61 -28.39 -6.34
CA ASN A 105 -15.99 -28.84 -6.57
C ASN A 105 -16.69 -29.35 -5.31
N ASP A 106 -15.93 -29.69 -4.27
CA ASP A 106 -16.49 -30.07 -2.96
C ASP A 106 -16.69 -28.85 -2.05
N LEU A 107 -16.32 -27.65 -2.50
CA LEU A 107 -16.44 -26.42 -1.73
C LEU A 107 -17.77 -25.70 -2.04
N PRO A 108 -18.33 -24.97 -1.06
CA PRO A 108 -19.46 -24.07 -1.31
C PRO A 108 -19.15 -23.09 -2.45
N VAL A 109 -20.09 -22.93 -3.38
CA VAL A 109 -19.93 -22.05 -4.55
C VAL A 109 -19.60 -20.62 -4.14
N ASP A 110 -20.20 -20.13 -3.06
CA ASP A 110 -19.98 -18.79 -2.57
C ASP A 110 -18.60 -18.59 -1.92
N LEU A 111 -18.03 -19.65 -1.32
CA LEU A 111 -16.64 -19.67 -0.86
C LEU A 111 -15.67 -19.60 -2.05
N VAL A 112 -15.88 -20.41 -3.08
CA VAL A 112 -15.03 -20.40 -4.30
C VAL A 112 -15.07 -19.04 -4.98
N ASN A 113 -16.27 -18.47 -5.15
CA ASN A 113 -16.44 -17.13 -5.72
C ASN A 113 -15.73 -16.05 -4.89
N PHE A 114 -15.77 -16.16 -3.56
CA PHE A 114 -15.07 -15.23 -2.68
C PHE A 114 -13.56 -15.33 -2.83
N ILE A 115 -13.00 -16.55 -2.87
CA ILE A 115 -11.55 -16.77 -3.05
C ILE A 115 -11.11 -16.20 -4.40
N ASN A 116 -11.86 -16.45 -5.47
CA ASN A 116 -11.56 -15.95 -6.81
C ASN A 116 -11.62 -14.41 -6.93
N LYS A 117 -12.28 -13.72 -6.00
CA LYS A 117 -12.27 -12.25 -5.93
C LYS A 117 -10.93 -11.69 -5.46
N TYR A 118 -10.11 -12.49 -4.76
CA TYR A 118 -8.84 -12.06 -4.17
C TYR A 118 -7.66 -12.99 -4.53
N PRO A 119 -7.34 -13.18 -5.83
CA PRO A 119 -6.37 -14.16 -6.29
C PRO A 119 -4.93 -13.90 -5.81
N ASP A 120 -4.55 -12.64 -5.58
CA ASP A 120 -3.21 -12.26 -5.10
C ASP A 120 -3.06 -12.36 -3.56
N LEU A 121 -4.17 -12.59 -2.85
CA LEU A 121 -4.24 -12.57 -1.38
C LEU A 121 -4.56 -13.93 -0.79
N ILE A 122 -5.40 -14.75 -1.43
CA ILE A 122 -5.90 -16.01 -0.89
C ILE A 122 -5.49 -17.18 -1.79
N GLU A 123 -4.79 -18.15 -1.20
CA GLU A 123 -4.39 -19.41 -1.84
C GLU A 123 -5.09 -20.60 -1.17
N ILE A 124 -5.46 -21.61 -1.97
CA ILE A 124 -5.85 -22.93 -1.45
C ILE A 124 -4.65 -23.88 -1.58
N LEU A 125 -4.16 -24.38 -0.44
CA LEU A 125 -3.13 -25.40 -0.39
C LEU A 125 -3.75 -26.79 -0.17
N TRP A 126 -3.68 -27.64 -1.20
CA TRP A 126 -4.16 -29.02 -1.15
C TRP A 126 -3.15 -29.97 -0.50
N TYR A 127 -3.39 -30.35 0.75
CA TYR A 127 -2.52 -31.25 1.51
C TYR A 127 -2.84 -32.73 1.24
N ARG A 128 -1.80 -33.53 1.02
CA ARG A 128 -1.94 -34.93 0.56
C ARG A 128 -2.43 -35.92 1.63
N ARG A 129 -2.23 -35.62 2.91
CA ARG A 129 -2.60 -36.52 4.02
C ARG A 129 -3.82 -35.99 4.76
N ASN A 130 -4.47 -36.85 5.52
CA ASN A 130 -5.52 -36.40 6.43
C ASN A 130 -4.90 -35.52 7.53
N ILE A 131 -5.52 -34.37 7.79
CA ILE A 131 -5.02 -33.34 8.73
C ILE A 131 -5.64 -33.47 10.13
N ILE A 132 -6.48 -34.47 10.37
CA ILE A 132 -7.16 -34.62 11.64
C ILE A 132 -6.20 -35.19 12.71
N SER A 133 -6.01 -34.39 13.76
CA SER A 133 -5.12 -34.68 14.90
C SER A 133 -5.49 -35.97 15.69
N HIS A 134 -6.75 -36.42 15.68
CA HIS A 134 -7.24 -37.48 16.57
C HIS A 134 -6.72 -38.90 16.27
N LYS A 135 -5.97 -39.13 15.18
CA LYS A 135 -5.37 -40.46 14.88
C LYS A 135 -4.07 -40.73 15.64
N LYS A 136 -3.53 -39.78 16.41
CA LYS A 136 -2.34 -39.97 17.25
C LYS A 136 -2.61 -40.71 18.58
N LEU A 137 -3.85 -41.09 18.87
CA LEU A 137 -4.26 -41.67 20.16
C LEU A 137 -4.57 -43.17 20.13
N ILE A 138 -4.09 -43.91 19.12
CA ILE A 138 -4.21 -45.38 19.07
C ILE A 138 -2.83 -45.98 18.85
#